data_AF-A0A3B9FXU4-F1
#
_entry.id   AF-A0A3B9FXU4-F1
#
_cell.length_a   1.000
_cell.length_b   1.000
_cell.length_c   1.000
_cell.angle_alpha   90.00
_cell.angle_beta   90.00
_cell.angle_gamma   90.00
#
_symmetry.space_group_name_H-M   'P 1'
#
loop_
_entity.id
_entity.type
_entity.pdbx_description
1 polymer ?
#
loop_
_entity_poly.entity_id
_entity_poly.type
_entity_poly.pdbx_seq_one_letter_code
_entity_poly.pdbx_strand_id
1 'polypeptide(L)'
;MEIIKIKDSRYTDYENLLLRRDSLKKEGEQYYVKYLALFGELINDVFRLKIECIAKKKKIAYCQAKANRNEPINADELERYISSVMASYQEQLEEMIAAAKAAGDSTAITFAEERKIKETYRYLAKLIHPDRRPDLADEETIKELWKQIVIAYTHNQLDDLMELKFKTETWLNEHGKGNPDIEIPDIEEKIEKLLDEIEKILSSLPYQYRFVINDDNEIASKKQQLNDERKSYEAYSKQLDEVLNSFPVMRFVS
;
A
#
# COMPACT_ATOMS: atom_id res chain seq x y z
N MET A 1 25.58 15.84 37.26
CA MET A 1 25.76 14.56 36.52
C MET A 1 24.44 13.88 36.16
N GLU A 2 23.35 14.04 36.94
CA GLU A 2 22.05 13.43 36.61
C GLU A 2 21.35 14.03 35.37
N ILE A 3 21.38 15.36 35.19
CA ILE A 3 20.71 16.03 34.06
C ILE A 3 21.28 15.61 32.69
N ILE A 4 22.59 15.36 32.60
CA ILE A 4 23.24 14.91 31.36
C ILE A 4 22.84 13.45 31.05
N LYS A 5 22.81 12.57 32.06
CA LYS A 5 22.34 11.18 31.89
C LYS A 5 20.86 11.10 31.51
N ILE A 6 20.02 11.98 32.06
CA ILE A 6 18.58 12.02 31.75
C ILE A 6 18.36 12.51 30.31
N LYS A 7 19.08 13.55 29.87
CA LYS A 7 19.02 14.03 28.47
C LYS A 7 19.45 12.93 27.49
N ASP A 8 20.58 12.28 27.76
CA ASP A 8 21.13 11.19 26.93
C ASP A 8 20.17 9.98 26.82
N SER A 9 19.48 9.65 27.93
CA SER A 9 18.42 8.62 27.94
C SER A 9 17.26 8.98 27.03
N ARG A 10 16.75 10.22 27.08
CA ARG A 10 15.61 10.65 26.25
C ARG A 10 15.93 10.68 24.76
N TYR A 11 17.14 11.07 24.37
CA TYR A 11 17.61 10.98 22.98
C TYR A 11 17.66 9.54 22.48
N THR A 12 18.13 8.63 23.32
CA THR A 12 18.14 7.20 23.03
C THR A 12 16.72 6.65 22.88
N ASP A 13 15.80 7.04 23.77
CA ASP A 13 14.39 6.63 23.69
C ASP A 13 13.72 7.13 22.42
N TYR A 14 13.91 8.41 22.09
CA TYR A 14 13.41 9.01 20.85
C TYR A 14 13.93 8.29 19.60
N GLU A 15 15.23 7.98 19.56
CA GLU A 15 15.84 7.24 18.46
C GLU A 15 15.23 5.84 18.32
N ASN A 16 15.05 5.12 19.44
CA ASN A 16 14.44 3.81 19.44
C ASN A 16 13.00 3.85 18.94
N LEU A 17 12.23 4.88 19.32
CA LEU A 17 10.86 5.08 18.85
C LEU A 17 10.80 5.41 17.36
N LEU A 18 11.68 6.26 16.84
CA LEU A 18 11.78 6.53 15.40
C LEU A 18 12.03 5.23 14.61
N LEU A 19 13.07 4.48 15.01
CA LEU A 19 13.41 3.23 14.37
C LEU A 19 12.29 2.19 14.50
N ARG A 20 11.58 2.18 15.64
CA ARG A 20 10.44 1.30 15.86
C ARG A 20 9.29 1.65 14.92
N ARG A 21 8.92 2.93 14.80
CA ARG A 21 7.89 3.41 13.87
C ARG A 21 8.22 2.97 12.44
N ASP A 22 9.45 3.20 11.99
CA ASP A 22 9.86 2.90 10.62
C ASP A 22 9.91 1.38 10.35
N SER A 23 10.33 0.59 11.35
CA SER A 23 10.21 -0.88 11.29
C SER A 23 8.76 -1.33 11.21
N LEU A 24 7.85 -0.73 11.98
CA LEU A 24 6.43 -1.10 11.98
C LEU A 24 5.75 -0.75 10.65
N LYS A 25 6.07 0.41 10.06
CA LYS A 25 5.59 0.76 8.71
C LYS A 25 6.04 -0.28 7.68
N LYS A 26 7.34 -0.61 7.69
CA LYS A 26 7.90 -1.66 6.83
C LYS A 26 7.25 -3.02 7.03
N GLU A 27 7.08 -3.46 8.28
CA GLU A 27 6.38 -4.71 8.61
C GLU A 27 4.95 -4.69 8.06
N GLY A 28 4.24 -3.56 8.20
CA GLY A 28 2.92 -3.36 7.62
C GLY A 28 2.90 -3.58 6.11
N GLU A 29 3.81 -2.93 5.37
CA GLU A 29 3.93 -3.11 3.92
C GLU A 29 4.21 -4.56 3.54
N GLN A 30 5.08 -5.25 4.28
CA GLN A 30 5.35 -6.67 4.07
C GLN A 30 4.12 -7.55 4.34
N TYR A 31 3.33 -7.21 5.34
CA TYR A 31 2.06 -7.89 5.60
C TYR A 31 1.05 -7.65 4.49
N TYR A 32 1.02 -6.45 3.90
CA TYR A 32 0.19 -6.16 2.74
C TYR A 32 0.60 -6.97 1.51
N VAL A 33 1.90 -7.02 1.20
CA VAL A 33 2.43 -7.84 0.10
C VAL A 33 2.05 -9.31 0.29
N LYS A 34 2.26 -9.87 1.49
CA LYS A 34 1.83 -11.25 1.79
C LYS A 34 0.32 -11.44 1.67
N TYR A 35 -0.46 -10.47 2.14
CA TYR A 35 -1.92 -10.50 2.01
C TYR A 35 -2.35 -10.53 0.54
N LEU A 36 -1.76 -9.69 -0.32
CA LEU A 36 -2.01 -9.71 -1.76
C LEU A 36 -1.56 -11.01 -2.41
N ALA A 37 -0.43 -11.58 -2.01
CA ALA A 37 0.02 -12.89 -2.53
C ALA A 37 -0.95 -14.02 -2.15
N LEU A 38 -1.55 -13.97 -0.95
CA LEU A 38 -2.46 -15.00 -0.45
C LEU A 38 -3.89 -14.89 -0.99
N PHE A 39 -4.38 -13.66 -1.16
CA PHE A 39 -5.80 -13.38 -1.42
C PHE A 39 -6.05 -12.57 -2.68
N GLY A 40 -5.02 -11.96 -3.29
CA GLY A 40 -5.14 -11.00 -4.38
C GLY A 40 -5.90 -11.56 -5.58
N GLU A 41 -5.62 -12.79 -5.99
CA GLU A 41 -6.34 -13.45 -7.08
C GLU A 41 -7.84 -13.57 -6.79
N LEU A 42 -8.22 -14.07 -5.60
CA LEU A 42 -9.62 -14.18 -5.18
C LEU A 42 -10.31 -12.81 -5.05
N ILE A 43 -9.61 -11.81 -4.52
CA ILE A 43 -10.11 -10.44 -4.41
C ILE A 43 -10.37 -9.87 -5.81
N ASN A 44 -9.46 -10.09 -6.76
CA ASN A 44 -9.58 -9.65 -8.14
C ASN A 44 -10.76 -10.34 -8.83
N ASP A 45 -10.99 -11.64 -8.60
CA ASP A 45 -12.14 -12.36 -9.14
C ASP A 45 -13.47 -11.83 -8.59
N VAL A 46 -13.55 -11.60 -7.29
CA VAL A 46 -14.74 -10.96 -6.67
C VAL A 46 -14.97 -9.56 -7.25
N PHE A 47 -13.91 -8.77 -7.39
CA PHE A 47 -14.02 -7.41 -7.95
C PHE A 47 -14.46 -7.43 -9.41
N ARG A 48 -13.95 -8.38 -10.21
CA ARG A 48 -14.37 -8.58 -11.61
C ARG A 48 -15.87 -8.86 -11.72
N LEU A 49 -16.41 -9.74 -10.88
CA LEU A 49 -17.84 -10.02 -10.86
C LEU A 49 -18.67 -8.84 -10.36
N LYS A 50 -18.16 -8.07 -9.40
CA LYS A 50 -18.80 -6.82 -8.94
C LYS A 50 -18.95 -5.83 -10.10
N ILE A 51 -17.88 -5.57 -10.84
CA ILE A 51 -17.93 -4.61 -11.95
C ILE A 51 -18.80 -5.14 -13.10
N GLU A 52 -18.84 -6.45 -13.34
CA GLU A 52 -19.77 -7.08 -14.28
C GLU A 52 -21.24 -6.83 -13.87
N CYS A 53 -21.58 -7.07 -12.60
CA CYS A 53 -22.91 -6.79 -12.08
C CYS A 53 -23.28 -5.31 -12.19
N ILE A 54 -22.33 -4.40 -11.89
CA ILE A 54 -22.54 -2.95 -12.05
C ILE A 54 -22.82 -2.61 -13.52
N ALA A 55 -22.03 -3.13 -14.45
CA ALA A 55 -22.23 -2.92 -15.88
C ALA A 55 -23.62 -3.40 -16.32
N LYS A 56 -24.03 -4.61 -15.90
CA LYS A 56 -25.37 -5.14 -16.20
C LYS A 56 -26.48 -4.26 -15.63
N LYS A 57 -26.35 -3.77 -14.39
CA LYS A 57 -27.33 -2.83 -13.80
C LYS A 57 -27.41 -1.52 -14.58
N LYS A 58 -26.28 -0.98 -15.05
CA LYS A 58 -26.26 0.21 -15.90
C LYS A 58 -26.92 -0.05 -17.25
N LYS A 59 -26.69 -1.23 -17.86
CA LYS A 59 -27.38 -1.67 -19.08
C LYS A 59 -28.89 -1.74 -18.88
N ILE A 60 -29.35 -2.36 -17.79
CA ILE A 60 -30.78 -2.45 -17.44
C ILE A 60 -31.38 -1.04 -17.29
N ALA A 61 -30.74 -0.17 -16.52
CA ALA A 61 -31.23 1.19 -16.29
C ALA A 61 -31.35 2.00 -17.59
N TYR A 62 -30.36 1.86 -18.50
CA TYR A 62 -30.41 2.47 -19.83
C TYR A 62 -31.60 1.93 -20.65
N CYS A 63 -31.75 0.59 -20.71
CA CYS A 63 -32.83 -0.04 -21.47
C CYS A 63 -34.22 0.35 -20.93
N GLN A 64 -34.38 0.37 -19.61
CA GLN A 64 -35.60 0.82 -18.94
C GLN A 64 -35.93 2.28 -19.27
N ALA A 65 -34.93 3.17 -19.26
CA ALA A 65 -35.13 4.58 -19.60
C ALA A 65 -35.60 4.77 -21.05
N LYS A 66 -35.04 4.01 -22.01
CA LYS A 66 -35.47 4.01 -23.42
C LYS A 66 -36.87 3.42 -23.60
N ALA A 67 -37.14 2.27 -22.98
CA ALA A 67 -38.44 1.62 -23.03
C ALA A 67 -39.56 2.52 -22.49
N ASN A 68 -39.33 3.21 -21.37
CA ASN A 68 -40.30 4.15 -20.80
C ASN A 68 -40.59 5.37 -21.69
N ARG A 69 -39.71 5.67 -22.66
CA ARG A 69 -39.87 6.73 -23.65
C ARG A 69 -40.34 6.21 -25.01
N ASN A 70 -40.61 4.92 -25.15
CA ASN A 70 -40.85 4.23 -26.42
C ASN A 70 -39.76 4.48 -27.48
N GLU A 71 -38.52 4.69 -27.04
CA GLU A 71 -37.36 4.85 -27.92
C GLU A 71 -36.71 3.48 -28.22
N PRO A 72 -36.22 3.25 -29.45
CA PRO A 72 -35.49 2.02 -29.77
C PRO A 72 -34.17 1.97 -28.99
N ILE A 73 -33.81 0.76 -28.53
CA ILE A 73 -32.53 0.51 -27.87
C ILE A 73 -31.50 0.20 -28.95
N ASN A 74 -30.59 1.14 -29.21
CA ASN A 74 -29.46 0.94 -30.12
C ASN A 74 -28.29 0.28 -29.38
N ALA A 75 -27.87 -0.90 -29.86
CA ALA A 75 -26.77 -1.65 -29.27
C ALA A 75 -25.43 -0.88 -29.23
N ASP A 76 -25.10 -0.12 -30.28
CA ASP A 76 -23.83 0.59 -30.37
C ASP A 76 -23.79 1.82 -29.45
N GLU A 77 -24.93 2.49 -29.27
CA GLU A 77 -25.06 3.60 -28.33
C GLU A 77 -24.95 3.10 -26.89
N LEU A 78 -25.62 1.98 -26.58
CA LEU A 78 -25.54 1.32 -25.29
C LEU A 78 -24.10 0.91 -24.97
N GLU A 79 -23.39 0.28 -25.91
CA GLU A 79 -22.04 -0.21 -25.61
C GLU A 79 -21.02 0.91 -25.46
N ARG A 80 -21.18 2.03 -26.19
CA ARG A 80 -20.39 3.26 -25.95
C ARG A 80 -20.68 3.88 -24.59
N TYR A 81 -21.95 3.95 -24.19
CA TYR A 81 -22.34 4.44 -22.87
C TYR A 81 -21.70 3.59 -21.77
N ILE A 82 -21.81 2.26 -21.87
CA ILE A 82 -21.26 1.34 -20.87
C ILE A 82 -19.75 1.41 -20.81
N SER A 83 -19.07 1.41 -21.96
CA SER A 83 -17.60 1.51 -22.00
C SER A 83 -17.11 2.79 -21.31
N SER A 84 -17.81 3.92 -21.52
CA SER A 84 -17.49 5.21 -20.89
C SER A 84 -17.67 5.16 -19.37
N VAL A 85 -18.82 4.67 -18.87
CA VAL A 85 -19.09 4.67 -17.42
C VAL A 85 -18.33 3.58 -16.65
N MET A 86 -17.83 2.56 -17.35
CA MET A 86 -17.07 1.45 -16.74
C MET A 86 -15.55 1.62 -16.84
N ALA A 87 -15.05 2.63 -17.55
CA ALA A 87 -13.61 2.81 -17.80
C ALA A 87 -12.78 2.87 -16.51
N SER A 88 -13.18 3.68 -15.52
CA SER A 88 -12.43 3.81 -14.26
C SER A 88 -12.46 2.54 -13.41
N TYR A 89 -13.52 1.74 -13.50
CA TYR A 89 -13.59 0.44 -12.82
C TYR A 89 -12.64 -0.58 -13.44
N GLN A 90 -12.48 -0.52 -14.77
CA GLN A 90 -11.56 -1.39 -15.49
C GLN A 90 -10.10 -1.03 -15.18
N GLU A 91 -9.77 0.26 -15.16
CA GLU A 91 -8.45 0.76 -14.75
C GLU A 91 -8.11 0.31 -13.31
N GLN A 92 -9.05 0.45 -12.37
CA GLN A 92 -8.86 -0.04 -11.01
C GLN A 92 -8.61 -1.55 -10.94
N LEU A 93 -9.34 -2.36 -11.73
CA LEU A 93 -9.12 -3.80 -11.77
C LEU A 93 -7.72 -4.14 -12.31
N GLU A 94 -7.23 -3.41 -13.31
CA GLU A 94 -5.88 -3.60 -13.86
C GLU A 94 -4.79 -3.28 -12.84
N GLU A 95 -4.94 -2.20 -12.06
CA GLU A 95 -4.05 -1.88 -10.95
C GLU A 95 -4.02 -2.98 -9.89
N MET A 96 -5.19 -3.51 -9.51
CA MET A 96 -5.29 -4.59 -8.53
C MET A 96 -4.66 -5.90 -9.03
N ILE A 97 -4.81 -6.22 -10.32
CA ILE A 97 -4.15 -7.37 -10.96
C ILE A 97 -2.63 -7.19 -10.96
N ALA A 98 -2.14 -6.01 -11.34
CA ALA A 98 -0.72 -5.71 -11.35
C ALA A 98 -0.11 -5.82 -9.94
N ALA A 99 -0.79 -5.27 -8.92
CA ALA A 99 -0.37 -5.34 -7.53
C ALA A 99 -0.31 -6.79 -7.00
N ALA A 100 -1.34 -7.59 -7.26
CA ALA A 100 -1.37 -9.00 -6.86
C ALA A 100 -0.26 -9.83 -7.52
N LYS A 101 0.00 -9.58 -8.81
CA LYS A 101 1.09 -10.23 -9.54
C LYS A 101 2.46 -9.85 -8.97
N ALA A 102 2.71 -8.56 -8.77
CA ALA A 102 3.95 -8.09 -8.17
C ALA A 102 4.19 -8.67 -6.77
N ALA A 103 3.12 -8.83 -5.99
CA ALA A 103 3.20 -9.45 -4.67
C ALA A 103 3.56 -10.95 -4.75
N GLY A 104 2.97 -11.70 -5.69
CA GLY A 104 3.29 -13.11 -5.93
C GLY A 104 4.72 -13.35 -6.41
N ASP A 105 5.28 -12.41 -7.17
CA ASP A 105 6.65 -12.48 -7.69
C ASP A 105 7.72 -12.00 -6.69
N SER A 106 7.32 -11.53 -5.50
CA SER A 106 8.25 -10.98 -4.51
C SER A 106 9.17 -12.05 -3.91
N THR A 107 10.49 -11.82 -3.98
CA THR A 107 11.50 -12.74 -3.46
C THR A 107 11.63 -12.62 -1.94
N ALA A 108 11.60 -13.76 -1.24
CA ALA A 108 11.93 -13.80 0.18
C ALA A 108 13.42 -13.51 0.40
N ILE A 109 13.73 -12.58 1.29
CA ILE A 109 15.10 -12.33 1.74
C ILE A 109 15.50 -13.30 2.86
N THR A 110 16.79 -13.58 2.96
CA THR A 110 17.36 -14.38 4.04
C THR A 110 17.42 -13.59 5.35
N PHE A 111 17.51 -14.31 6.48
CA PHE A 111 17.69 -13.69 7.80
C PHE A 111 18.97 -12.83 7.88
N ALA A 112 20.04 -13.25 7.20
CA ALA A 112 21.29 -12.51 7.16
C ALA A 112 21.14 -11.16 6.44
N GLU A 113 20.43 -11.16 5.30
CA GLU A 113 20.12 -9.93 4.54
C GLU A 113 19.21 -9.01 5.34
N GLU A 114 18.15 -9.55 5.97
CA GLU A 114 17.23 -8.75 6.79
C GLU A 114 17.96 -8.04 7.92
N ARG A 115 18.85 -8.77 8.62
CA ARG A 115 19.68 -8.19 9.67
C ARG A 115 20.57 -7.09 9.10
N LYS A 116 21.22 -7.32 7.96
CA LYS A 116 22.11 -6.33 7.34
C LYS A 116 21.35 -5.07 6.91
N ILE A 117 20.16 -5.23 6.33
CA ILE A 117 19.27 -4.13 5.96
C ILE A 117 18.94 -3.27 7.19
N LYS A 118 18.54 -3.89 8.30
CA LYS A 118 18.23 -3.19 9.55
C LYS A 118 19.45 -2.45 10.12
N GLU A 119 20.61 -3.09 10.12
CA GLU A 119 21.87 -2.47 10.59
C GLU A 119 22.26 -1.26 9.72
N THR A 120 22.23 -1.40 8.39
CA THR A 120 22.57 -0.33 7.44
C THR A 120 21.59 0.84 7.54
N TYR A 121 20.27 0.56 7.62
CA TYR A 121 19.27 1.61 7.79
C TYR A 121 19.44 2.38 9.08
N ARG A 122 19.66 1.70 10.21
CA ARG A 122 19.93 2.35 11.51
C ARG A 122 21.14 3.27 11.44
N TYR A 123 22.20 2.83 10.78
CA TYR A 123 23.39 3.64 10.55
C TYR A 123 23.07 4.91 9.74
N LEU A 124 22.35 4.77 8.63
CA LEU A 124 21.96 5.90 7.78
C LEU A 124 21.01 6.87 8.48
N ALA A 125 20.03 6.36 9.22
CA ALA A 125 19.11 7.18 10.01
C ALA A 125 19.86 8.01 11.06
N LYS A 126 20.89 7.45 11.71
CA LYS A 126 21.76 8.22 12.62
C LYS A 126 22.46 9.38 11.92
N LEU A 127 22.89 9.19 10.67
CA LEU A 127 23.68 10.17 9.93
C LEU A 127 22.88 11.34 9.38
N ILE A 128 21.67 11.08 8.85
CA ILE A 128 20.94 12.05 8.02
C ILE A 128 19.41 12.07 8.23
N HIS A 129 18.84 11.35 9.21
CA HIS A 129 17.39 11.42 9.45
C HIS A 129 16.97 12.88 9.73
N PRO A 130 15.91 13.42 9.10
CA PRO A 130 15.54 14.83 9.19
C PRO A 130 15.30 15.29 10.64
N ASP A 131 14.62 14.47 11.46
CA ASP A 131 14.39 14.80 12.86
C ASP A 131 15.66 14.79 13.75
N ARG A 132 16.70 14.04 13.34
CA ARG A 132 17.98 13.99 14.04
C ARG A 132 18.95 15.04 13.54
N ARG A 133 18.89 15.36 12.24
CA ARG A 133 19.75 16.33 11.56
C ARG A 133 18.91 17.45 10.95
N PRO A 134 18.22 18.25 11.77
CA PRO A 134 17.45 19.39 11.26
C PRO A 134 18.37 20.40 10.53
N ASP A 135 19.67 20.42 10.86
CA ASP A 135 20.70 21.20 10.15
C ASP A 135 20.89 20.80 8.68
N LEU A 136 20.57 19.55 8.34
CA LEU A 136 20.63 19.01 6.98
C LEU A 136 19.26 18.82 6.35
N ALA A 137 18.17 18.97 7.12
CA ALA A 137 16.83 18.60 6.67
C ALA A 137 16.33 19.44 5.49
N ASP A 138 16.88 20.64 5.28
CA ASP A 138 16.53 21.53 4.17
C ASP A 138 17.38 21.32 2.91
N GLU A 139 18.49 20.58 3.00
CA GLU A 139 19.38 20.29 1.86
C GLU A 139 18.70 19.33 0.88
N GLU A 140 18.47 19.76 -0.35
CA GLU A 140 17.71 18.98 -1.35
C GLU A 140 18.34 17.61 -1.64
N THR A 141 19.67 17.56 -1.68
CA THR A 141 20.41 16.30 -1.88
C THR A 141 20.18 15.33 -0.72
N ILE A 142 20.12 15.83 0.52
CA ILE A 142 19.85 15.00 1.70
C ILE A 142 18.39 14.54 1.74
N LYS A 143 17.44 15.40 1.36
CA LYS A 143 16.03 15.03 1.23
C LYS A 143 15.84 13.87 0.25
N GLU A 144 16.46 13.96 -0.93
CA GLU A 144 16.36 12.92 -1.95
C GLU A 144 17.08 11.63 -1.52
N LEU A 145 18.28 11.73 -0.94
CA LEU A 145 18.98 10.57 -0.36
C LEU A 145 18.13 9.90 0.72
N TRP A 146 17.55 10.66 1.64
CA TRP A 146 16.70 10.12 2.70
C TRP A 146 15.47 9.41 2.15
N LYS A 147 14.80 10.01 1.16
CA LYS A 147 13.66 9.39 0.46
C LYS A 147 14.05 8.05 -0.17
N GLN A 148 15.18 7.99 -0.88
CA GLN A 148 15.69 6.76 -1.48
C GLN A 148 16.04 5.70 -0.43
N ILE A 149 16.63 6.11 0.71
CA ILE A 149 16.95 5.21 1.82
C ILE A 149 15.68 4.60 2.43
N VAL A 150 14.64 5.40 2.62
CA VAL A 150 13.34 4.92 3.13
C VAL A 150 12.71 3.93 2.16
N ILE A 151 12.75 4.22 0.85
CA ILE A 151 12.24 3.30 -0.19
C ILE A 151 13.01 1.98 -0.16
N ALA A 152 14.34 2.02 -0.22
CA ALA A 152 15.18 0.82 -0.25
C ALA A 152 15.04 -0.01 1.04
N TYR A 153 14.94 0.64 2.20
CA TYR A 153 14.67 -0.02 3.47
C TYR A 153 13.30 -0.72 3.49
N THR A 154 12.26 -0.04 3.02
CA THR A 154 10.88 -0.56 3.00
C THR A 154 10.77 -1.80 2.12
N HIS A 155 11.41 -1.78 0.95
CA HIS A 155 11.35 -2.87 -0.04
C HIS A 155 12.47 -3.91 0.11
N ASN A 156 13.22 -3.91 1.21
CA ASN A 156 14.30 -4.86 1.46
C ASN A 156 15.43 -4.88 0.41
N GLN A 157 15.71 -3.74 -0.23
CA GLN A 157 16.73 -3.63 -1.26
C GLN A 157 18.11 -3.41 -0.61
N LEU A 158 18.79 -4.51 -0.26
CA LEU A 158 20.08 -4.44 0.43
C LEU A 158 21.16 -3.75 -0.40
N ASP A 159 21.27 -4.09 -1.68
CA ASP A 159 22.30 -3.52 -2.57
C ASP A 159 22.13 -1.99 -2.72
N ASP A 160 20.89 -1.55 -2.96
CA ASP A 160 20.54 -0.12 -3.04
C ASP A 160 20.86 0.61 -1.73
N LEU A 161 20.53 0.02 -0.57
CA LEU A 161 20.89 0.58 0.74
C LEU A 161 22.40 0.72 0.93
N MET A 162 23.18 -0.25 0.46
CA MET A 162 24.64 -0.22 0.56
C MET A 162 25.24 0.85 -0.36
N GLU A 163 24.71 1.03 -1.57
CA GLU A 163 25.11 2.12 -2.47
C GLU A 163 24.75 3.50 -1.89
N LEU A 164 23.53 3.63 -1.37
CA LEU A 164 23.07 4.86 -0.72
C LEU A 164 23.91 5.19 0.50
N LYS A 165 24.31 4.19 1.30
CA LYS A 165 25.24 4.37 2.40
C LYS A 165 26.53 5.03 1.94
N PHE A 166 27.15 4.50 0.88
CA PHE A 166 28.38 5.05 0.34
C PHE A 166 28.19 6.49 -0.18
N LYS A 167 27.09 6.77 -0.89
CA LYS A 167 26.74 8.12 -1.37
C LYS A 167 26.56 9.11 -0.22
N THR A 168 25.84 8.72 0.84
CA THR A 168 25.63 9.55 2.03
C THR A 168 26.95 9.86 2.74
N GLU A 169 27.81 8.86 2.97
CA GLU A 169 29.11 9.06 3.60
C GLU A 169 30.01 9.99 2.77
N THR A 170 30.04 9.81 1.45
CA THR A 170 30.81 10.64 0.53
C THR A 170 30.37 12.11 0.59
N TRP A 171 29.06 12.35 0.47
CA TRP A 171 28.50 13.71 0.52
C TRP A 171 28.81 14.40 1.85
N LEU A 172 28.62 13.71 2.99
CA LEU A 172 28.89 14.26 4.32
C LEU A 172 30.36 14.65 4.49
N ASN A 173 31.28 13.82 3.96
CA ASN A 173 32.71 14.08 4.02
C ASN A 173 33.12 15.27 3.15
N GLU A 174 32.62 15.36 1.92
CA GLU A 174 32.90 16.46 0.99
C GLU A 174 32.45 17.83 1.54
N HIS A 175 31.34 17.84 2.29
CA HIS A 175 30.77 19.07 2.86
C HIS A 175 31.23 19.35 4.30
N GLY A 176 32.11 18.52 4.86
CA GLY A 176 32.61 18.67 6.23
C GLY A 176 31.52 18.57 7.30
N LYS A 177 30.41 17.89 7.00
CA LYS A 177 29.20 17.75 7.85
C LYS A 177 29.19 16.45 8.66
N GLY A 178 30.38 16.00 9.06
CA GLY A 178 30.59 14.81 9.88
C GLY A 178 29.79 14.82 11.18
N ASN A 179 29.59 13.64 11.77
CA ASN A 179 28.64 13.36 12.86
C ASN A 179 28.75 14.36 14.04
N PRO A 180 27.84 15.36 14.16
CA PRO A 180 27.83 16.27 15.29
C PRO A 180 27.05 15.66 16.47
N ASP A 181 27.37 16.11 17.69
CA ASP A 181 26.47 15.97 18.85
C ASP A 181 25.27 16.88 18.60
N ILE A 182 24.09 16.31 18.37
CA ILE A 182 22.89 17.09 18.01
C ILE A 182 21.93 17.17 19.19
N GLU A 183 21.51 18.38 19.53
CA GLU A 183 20.33 18.62 20.36
C GLU A 183 19.07 18.57 19.49
N ILE A 184 18.17 17.63 19.80
CA ILE A 184 16.83 17.57 19.20
C ILE A 184 15.91 18.47 20.02
N PRO A 185 15.41 19.60 19.48
CA PRO A 185 14.48 20.46 20.20
C PRO A 185 13.14 19.74 20.42
N ASP A 186 12.49 20.08 21.54
CA ASP A 186 11.14 19.64 21.92
C ASP A 186 10.97 18.11 21.96
N ILE A 187 11.98 17.41 22.47
CA ILE A 187 12.05 15.95 22.44
C ILE A 187 10.85 15.25 23.11
N GLU A 188 10.31 15.81 24.20
CA GLU A 188 9.16 15.22 24.89
C GLU A 188 7.89 15.22 24.02
N GLU A 189 7.60 16.35 23.37
CA GLU A 189 6.45 16.47 22.46
C GLU A 189 6.62 15.55 21.25
N LYS A 190 7.84 15.44 20.72
CA LYS A 190 8.14 14.53 19.60
C LYS A 190 8.00 13.06 20.01
N ILE A 191 8.42 12.70 21.23
CA ILE A 191 8.23 11.35 21.79
C ILE A 191 6.73 11.03 21.88
N GLU A 192 5.91 11.95 22.41
CA GLU A 192 4.46 11.76 22.53
C GLU A 192 3.80 11.55 21.16
N LYS A 193 4.13 12.40 20.18
CA LYS A 193 3.65 12.24 18.80
C LYS A 193 4.06 10.91 18.18
N LEU A 194 5.29 10.45 18.42
CA LEU A 194 5.76 9.16 17.91
C LEU A 194 5.02 7.98 18.54
N LEU A 195 4.69 8.06 19.83
CA LEU A 195 3.90 7.02 20.49
C LEU A 195 2.49 6.94 19.88
N ASP A 196 1.84 8.09 19.65
CA ASP A 196 0.55 8.15 18.98
C ASP A 196 0.62 7.60 17.54
N GLU A 197 1.67 7.95 16.79
CA GLU A 197 1.89 7.41 15.44
C GLU A 197 2.08 5.89 15.47
N ILE A 198 2.85 5.37 16.41
CA ILE A 198 3.05 3.93 16.60
C ILE A 198 1.73 3.25 16.91
N GLU A 199 0.91 3.79 17.82
CA GLU A 199 -0.40 3.23 18.14
C GLU A 199 -1.33 3.23 16.93
N LYS A 200 -1.33 4.32 16.15
CA LYS A 200 -2.09 4.41 14.88
C LYS A 200 -1.62 3.36 13.88
N ILE A 201 -0.32 3.19 13.69
CA ILE A 201 0.22 2.15 12.79
C ILE A 201 -0.23 0.77 13.27
N LEU A 202 -0.07 0.49 14.57
CA LEU A 202 -0.40 -0.81 15.15
C LEU A 202 -1.89 -1.15 14.99
N SER A 203 -2.78 -0.17 15.02
CA SER A 203 -4.24 -0.29 14.95
C SER A 203 -4.84 -0.15 13.54
N SER A 204 -4.03 0.19 12.53
CA SER A 204 -4.50 0.44 11.15
C SER A 204 -3.96 -0.57 10.14
N LEU A 205 -4.55 -0.55 8.95
CA LEU A 205 -3.99 -1.24 7.79
C LEU A 205 -2.77 -0.45 7.28
N PRO A 206 -1.73 -1.15 6.79
CA PRO A 206 -1.69 -2.60 6.55
C PRO A 206 -1.22 -3.46 7.75
N TYR A 207 -0.82 -2.88 8.88
CA TYR A 207 -0.23 -3.64 10.00
C TYR A 207 -1.18 -4.68 10.60
N GLN A 208 -2.49 -4.42 10.57
CA GLN A 208 -3.53 -5.35 11.03
C GLN A 208 -3.63 -6.64 10.20
N TYR A 209 -3.14 -6.67 8.95
CA TYR A 209 -3.14 -7.90 8.15
C TYR A 209 -2.37 -9.05 8.80
N ARG A 210 -1.43 -8.76 9.71
CA ARG A 210 -0.68 -9.76 10.50
C ARG A 210 -1.57 -10.75 11.25
N PHE A 211 -2.78 -10.34 11.64
CA PHE A 211 -3.72 -11.21 12.36
C PHE A 211 -4.38 -12.24 11.44
N VAL A 212 -4.46 -11.94 10.14
CA VAL A 212 -5.05 -12.86 9.15
C VAL A 212 -3.97 -13.74 8.54
N ILE A 213 -2.84 -13.16 8.11
CA ILE A 213 -1.84 -13.89 7.31
C ILE A 213 -0.94 -14.84 8.12
N ASN A 214 -0.96 -14.76 9.45
CA ASN A 214 -0.11 -15.59 10.32
C ASN A 214 -0.92 -16.69 11.04
N ASP A 215 -2.22 -16.81 10.77
CA ASP A 215 -3.09 -17.86 11.33
C ASP A 215 -3.80 -18.61 10.21
N ASP A 216 -3.50 -19.91 10.07
CA ASP A 216 -4.06 -20.75 9.02
C ASP A 216 -5.60 -20.82 9.06
N ASN A 217 -6.21 -20.72 10.25
CA ASN A 217 -7.67 -20.70 10.38
C ASN A 217 -8.26 -19.40 9.83
N GLU A 218 -7.61 -18.26 10.11
CA GLU A 218 -8.02 -16.96 9.57
C GLU A 218 -7.80 -16.88 8.06
N ILE A 219 -6.72 -17.46 7.53
CA ILE A 219 -6.50 -17.59 6.09
C ILE A 219 -7.63 -18.40 5.46
N ALA A 220 -7.96 -19.57 6.03
CA ALA A 220 -9.04 -20.43 5.52
C ALA A 220 -10.40 -19.71 5.57
N SER A 221 -10.71 -19.08 6.70
CA SER A 221 -11.92 -18.27 6.90
C SER A 221 -12.03 -17.15 5.86
N LYS A 222 -10.94 -16.41 5.63
CA LYS A 222 -10.92 -15.32 4.65
C LYS A 222 -11.10 -15.81 3.21
N LYS A 223 -10.45 -16.92 2.85
CA LYS A 223 -10.65 -17.56 1.54
C LYS A 223 -12.09 -18.02 1.36
N GLN A 224 -12.69 -18.60 2.40
CA GLN A 224 -14.08 -19.02 2.38
C GLN A 224 -15.02 -17.82 2.20
N GLN A 225 -14.82 -16.74 2.95
CA GLN A 225 -15.58 -15.49 2.83
C GLN A 225 -15.55 -14.95 1.39
N LEU A 226 -14.35 -14.86 0.78
CA LEU A 226 -14.19 -14.39 -0.59
C LEU A 226 -14.88 -15.31 -1.60
N ASN A 227 -14.80 -16.62 -1.41
CA ASN A 227 -15.48 -17.59 -2.28
C ASN A 227 -17.01 -17.51 -2.18
N ASP A 228 -17.54 -17.30 -0.98
CA ASP A 228 -18.98 -17.14 -0.77
C ASP A 228 -19.48 -15.82 -1.36
N GLU A 229 -18.70 -14.75 -1.21
CA GLU A 229 -18.96 -13.47 -1.90
C GLU A 229 -18.93 -13.65 -3.42
N ARG A 230 -17.95 -14.38 -3.96
CA ARG A 230 -17.86 -14.70 -5.39
C ARG A 230 -19.12 -15.40 -5.89
N LYS A 231 -19.56 -16.47 -5.22
CA LYS A 231 -20.78 -17.22 -5.56
C LYS A 231 -22.03 -16.36 -5.50
N SER A 232 -22.11 -15.46 -4.51
CA SER A 232 -23.22 -14.51 -4.39
C SER A 232 -23.30 -13.58 -5.60
N TYR A 233 -22.17 -13.02 -6.03
CA TYR A 233 -22.13 -12.19 -7.23
C TYR A 233 -22.36 -12.97 -8.52
N GLU A 234 -21.88 -14.22 -8.64
CA GLU A 234 -22.21 -15.08 -9.78
C GLU A 234 -23.72 -15.33 -9.90
N ALA A 235 -24.38 -15.63 -8.77
CA ALA A 235 -25.83 -15.82 -8.74
C ALA A 235 -26.58 -14.53 -9.08
N TYR A 236 -26.14 -13.39 -8.54
CA TYR A 236 -26.74 -12.09 -8.84
C TYR A 236 -26.55 -11.70 -10.31
N SER A 237 -25.36 -11.96 -10.86
CA SER A 237 -25.03 -11.69 -12.26
C SER A 237 -25.99 -12.44 -13.20
N LYS A 238 -26.32 -13.70 -12.90
CA LYS A 238 -27.31 -14.50 -13.65
C LYS A 238 -28.73 -13.90 -13.60
N GLN A 239 -29.17 -13.43 -12.43
CA GLN A 239 -30.48 -12.76 -12.30
C GLN A 239 -30.52 -11.48 -13.15
N LEU A 240 -29.42 -10.73 -13.23
CA LEU A 240 -29.34 -9.54 -14.08
C LEU A 240 -29.38 -9.89 -15.56
N ASP A 241 -28.80 -11.02 -15.98
CA ASP A 241 -28.89 -11.49 -17.37
C ASP A 241 -30.33 -11.83 -17.76
N GLU A 242 -31.09 -12.49 -16.88
CA GLU A 242 -32.51 -12.78 -17.12
C GLU A 242 -33.32 -11.49 -17.36
N VAL A 243 -33.05 -10.45 -16.57
CA VAL A 243 -33.70 -9.14 -16.74
C VAL A 243 -33.26 -8.47 -18.04
N LEU A 244 -31.96 -8.49 -18.37
CA LEU A 244 -31.45 -7.92 -19.62
C LEU A 244 -32.04 -8.58 -20.86
N ASN A 245 -32.19 -9.91 -20.85
CA ASN A 245 -32.75 -10.68 -21.96
C ASN A 245 -34.22 -10.39 -22.24
N SER A 246 -34.93 -9.73 -21.30
CA SER A 246 -36.30 -9.28 -21.52
C SER A 246 -36.43 -8.02 -22.40
N PHE A 247 -35.33 -7.29 -22.63
CA PHE A 247 -35.35 -6.07 -23.44
C PHE A 247 -35.07 -6.36 -24.92
N PRO A 248 -35.88 -5.81 -25.85
CA PRO A 248 -35.66 -5.97 -27.29
C PRO A 248 -34.56 -5.01 -27.78
N VAL A 249 -33.30 -5.45 -27.73
CA VAL A 249 -32.15 -4.66 -28.22
C VAL A 249 -32.02 -4.80 -29.74
N MET A 250 -31.99 -3.69 -30.47
CA MET A 250 -31.82 -3.67 -31.93
C MET A 250 -30.37 -3.35 -32.32
N ARG A 251 -29.82 -4.12 -33.26
CA ARG A 251 -28.58 -3.77 -33.98
C ARG A 251 -28.95 -3.14 -35.30
N PHE A 252 -28.60 -1.87 -35.48
CA PHE A 252 -28.74 -1.19 -36.75
C PHE A 252 -27.44 -1.38 -37.53
N VAL A 253 -27.45 -2.32 -38.49
CA VAL A 253 -26.33 -2.49 -39.42
C VAL A 253 -26.27 -1.24 -40.29
N SER A 254 -25.15 -0.51 -40.21
CA SER A 254 -24.86 0.62 -41.10
C SER A 254 -24.48 0.12 -42.49
#